data_AF-A0A8B7IGE6-F1
#
_entry.id   AF-A0A8B7IGE6-F1
#
_cell.length_a   1.000
_cell.length_b   1.000
_cell.length_c   1.000
_cell.angle_alpha   90.00
_cell.angle_beta   90.00
_cell.angle_gamma   90.00
#
_symmetry.space_group_name_H-M   'P 1'
#
loop_
_entity.id
_entity.type
_entity.pdbx_description
1 polymer ?
#
loop_
_entity_poly.entity_id
_entity_poly.type
_entity_poly.pdbx_seq_one_letter_code
_entity_poly.pdbx_strand_id
1 'polypeptide(L)'
;MASSVSQKLEEKLVCSICLELFRVAVTLPCGHNFCQQCISDHWEKQEQEASRAEKGYTCPECRKRFQRRLELKKNVTLCSVVELVRAGEAQIAGAEKPRAAENCTNPAALKKCCCACL
;
A
#
# COMPACT_ATOMS: atom_id res chain seq x y z
N MET A 1 7.94 -20.35 -7.98
CA MET A 1 6.48 -20.58 -8.06
C MET A 1 5.83 -19.65 -7.03
N ALA A 2 5.27 -18.51 -7.45
CA ALA A 2 4.51 -17.67 -6.52
C ALA A 2 3.35 -18.51 -5.95
N SER A 3 3.07 -18.38 -4.65
CA SER A 3 1.95 -19.12 -4.05
C SER A 3 0.63 -18.63 -4.66
N SER A 4 -0.36 -19.51 -4.79
CA SER A 4 -1.70 -19.14 -5.30
C SER A 4 -2.39 -18.07 -4.45
N VAL A 5 -1.92 -17.85 -3.22
CA VAL A 5 -2.39 -16.80 -2.30
C VAL A 5 -1.78 -15.44 -2.66
N SER A 6 -0.51 -15.39 -3.06
CA SER A 6 0.19 -14.16 -3.45
C SER A 6 -0.48 -13.51 -4.67
N GLN A 7 -0.78 -14.30 -5.70
CA GLN A 7 -1.46 -13.82 -6.92
C GLN A 7 -2.86 -13.27 -6.62
N LYS A 8 -3.64 -14.01 -5.83
CA LYS A 8 -4.99 -13.56 -5.41
C LYS A 8 -4.94 -12.30 -4.55
N LEU A 9 -3.88 -12.12 -3.77
CA LEU A 9 -3.70 -10.92 -2.96
C LEU A 9 -3.33 -9.71 -3.84
N GLU A 10 -2.40 -9.87 -4.78
CA GLU A 10 -2.01 -8.84 -5.74
C GLU A 10 -3.23 -8.30 -6.51
N GLU A 11 -4.12 -9.18 -6.98
CA GLU A 11 -5.36 -8.80 -7.64
C GLU A 11 -6.27 -7.89 -6.79
N LYS A 12 -6.24 -8.03 -5.46
CA LYS A 12 -7.01 -7.19 -4.52
C LYS A 12 -6.33 -5.86 -4.19
N LEU A 13 -5.07 -5.71 -4.58
CA LEU A 13 -4.24 -4.53 -4.31
C LEU A 13 -4.04 -3.65 -5.55
N VAL A 14 -4.78 -3.91 -6.62
CA VAL A 14 -4.77 -3.14 -7.87
C VAL A 14 -5.78 -2.00 -7.83
N CYS A 15 -5.33 -0.81 -8.25
CA CYS A 15 -6.18 0.34 -8.48
C CYS A 15 -7.01 0.17 -9.75
N SER A 16 -8.33 0.30 -9.66
CA SER A 16 -9.23 0.19 -10.80
C SER A 16 -9.14 1.32 -11.83
N ILE A 17 -8.42 2.41 -11.52
CA ILE A 17 -8.19 3.53 -12.46
C ILE A 17 -6.92 3.33 -13.29
N CYS A 18 -5.78 3.09 -12.64
CA CYS A 18 -4.49 2.94 -13.34
C CYS A 18 -4.13 1.49 -13.63
N LEU A 19 -4.89 0.53 -13.13
CA LEU A 19 -4.69 -0.93 -13.31
C LEU A 19 -3.33 -1.43 -12.82
N GLU A 20 -2.72 -0.71 -11.88
CA GLU A 20 -1.47 -1.06 -11.21
C GLU A 20 -1.70 -1.25 -9.71
N LEU A 21 -0.77 -1.92 -9.02
CA LEU A 21 -0.73 -1.96 -7.56
C LEU A 21 -0.77 -0.54 -6.97
N PHE A 22 -1.55 -0.34 -5.90
CA PHE A 22 -1.71 0.98 -5.30
C PHE A 22 -0.36 1.63 -4.97
N ARG A 23 -0.15 2.87 -5.40
CA ARG A 23 1.06 3.65 -5.04
C ARG A 23 0.90 4.27 -3.65
N VAL A 24 -0.10 5.14 -3.52
CA VAL A 24 -0.57 5.67 -2.24
C VAL A 24 -2.07 5.41 -2.20
N ALA A 25 -2.48 4.35 -1.51
CA ALA A 25 -3.89 3.99 -1.44
C ALA A 25 -4.66 4.97 -0.55
N VAL A 26 -5.83 5.39 -1.00
CA VAL A 26 -6.81 6.16 -0.22
C VAL A 26 -8.14 5.43 -0.24
N THR A 27 -8.87 5.47 0.88
CA THR A 27 -10.18 4.83 1.01
C THR A 27 -11.27 5.88 1.02
N LEU A 28 -12.20 5.78 0.07
CA LEU A 28 -13.37 6.66 0.05
C LEU A 28 -14.40 6.21 1.11
N PRO A 29 -15.32 7.09 1.56
CA PRO A 29 -16.37 6.71 2.51
C PRO A 29 -17.37 5.67 1.99
N CYS A 30 -17.31 5.32 0.70
CA CYS A 30 -18.03 4.19 0.13
C CYS A 30 -17.30 2.84 0.29
N GLY A 31 -16.08 2.83 0.82
CA GLY A 31 -15.25 1.63 1.01
C GLY A 31 -14.33 1.27 -0.15
N HIS A 32 -14.42 1.96 -1.29
CA HIS A 32 -13.54 1.70 -2.45
C HIS A 32 -12.19 2.40 -2.29
N ASN A 33 -11.15 1.78 -2.84
CA ASN A 33 -9.76 2.20 -2.69
C ASN A 33 -9.17 2.59 -4.05
N PHE A 34 -8.42 3.69 -4.07
CA PHE A 34 -7.77 4.20 -5.29
C PHE A 34 -6.38 4.72 -4.95
N CYS A 35 -5.52 4.86 -5.96
CA CYS A 35 -4.34 5.71 -5.80
C CYS A 35 -4.78 7.16 -5.55
N GLN A 36 -4.13 7.85 -4.61
CA GLN A 36 -4.41 9.24 -4.26
C GLN A 36 -4.41 10.15 -5.50
N GLN A 37 -3.40 10.01 -6.36
CA GLN A 37 -3.33 10.78 -7.60
C GLN A 37 -4.50 10.47 -8.54
N CYS A 38 -4.78 9.19 -8.77
CA CYS A 38 -5.83 8.78 -9.71
C CYS A 38 -7.22 9.31 -9.32
N ILE A 39 -7.58 9.27 -8.03
CA ILE A 39 -8.88 9.80 -7.59
C ILE A 39 -8.89 11.34 -7.58
N SER A 40 -7.74 11.98 -7.32
CA SER A 40 -7.63 13.44 -7.37
C SER A 40 -7.82 13.94 -8.80
N ASP A 41 -7.14 13.33 -9.77
CA ASP A 41 -7.27 13.65 -11.20
C ASP A 41 -8.71 13.42 -11.70
N HIS A 42 -9.36 12.35 -11.24
CA HIS A 42 -10.75 12.06 -11.61
C HIS A 42 -11.69 13.17 -11.14
N TRP A 43 -11.52 13.63 -9.90
CA TRP A 43 -12.32 14.71 -9.32
C TRP A 43 -12.02 16.07 -9.93
N GLU A 44 -10.77 16.35 -10.30
CA GLU A 44 -10.39 17.59 -10.98
C GLU A 44 -10.98 17.68 -12.39
N LYS A 45 -11.05 16.56 -13.12
CA LYS A 45 -11.75 16.52 -14.42
C LYS A 45 -13.25 16.79 -14.28
N GLN A 46 -13.90 16.25 -13.25
CA GLN A 46 -15.32 16.54 -12.98
C GLN A 46 -15.57 18.01 -12.67
N GLU A 47 -14.64 18.66 -11.98
CA GLU A 47 -14.74 20.09 -11.66
C GLU A 47 -14.61 20.99 -12.89
N GLN A 48 -13.80 20.57 -13.88
CA GLN A 48 -13.62 21.28 -15.15
C GLN A 48 -14.80 21.10 -16.11
N GLU A 49 -15.40 19.92 -16.16
CA GLU A 49 -16.50 19.57 -17.08
C GLU A 49 -17.89 19.96 -16.54
N ALA A 50 -18.04 20.17 -15.23
CA ALA A 50 -19.34 20.46 -14.63
C ALA A 50 -19.82 21.89 -14.93
N SER A 51 -20.79 22.03 -15.84
CA SER A 51 -21.68 23.18 -15.84
C SER A 51 -22.33 23.33 -14.45
N ARG A 52 -22.55 24.57 -14.00
CA ARG A 52 -22.80 24.99 -12.59
C ARG A 52 -23.82 24.19 -11.75
N ALA A 53 -24.61 23.30 -12.35
CA ALA A 53 -25.67 22.52 -11.71
C ALA A 53 -25.24 21.15 -11.16
N GLU A 54 -24.09 20.59 -11.56
CA GLU A 54 -23.68 19.23 -11.16
C GLU A 54 -22.31 19.15 -10.45
N LYS A 55 -22.04 20.10 -9.55
CA LYS A 55 -20.86 20.06 -8.68
C LYS A 55 -20.98 18.94 -7.65
N GLY A 56 -20.40 17.78 -7.96
CA GLY A 56 -20.26 16.69 -7.01
C GLY A 56 -19.10 15.78 -7.38
N TYR A 57 -18.53 15.13 -6.37
CA TYR A 57 -17.43 14.19 -6.54
C TYR A 57 -18.00 12.78 -6.52
N THR A 58 -17.70 11.96 -7.52
CA THR A 58 -18.22 10.58 -7.56
C THR A 58 -17.15 9.53 -7.34
N CYS A 59 -17.53 8.40 -6.75
CA CYS A 59 -16.69 7.20 -6.75
C CYS A 59 -16.68 6.57 -8.16
N PRO A 60 -15.50 6.28 -8.75
CA PRO A 60 -15.41 5.63 -10.07
C PRO A 60 -16.07 4.25 -10.15
N GLU A 61 -16.13 3.50 -9.05
CA GLU A 61 -16.66 2.13 -9.04
C GLU A 61 -18.16 2.06 -8.76
N CYS A 62 -18.61 2.62 -7.62
CA CYS A 62 -20.02 2.52 -7.23
C CYS A 62 -20.85 3.77 -7.55
N ARG A 63 -20.25 4.80 -8.14
CA ARG A 63 -20.90 6.07 -8.51
C ARG A 63 -21.53 6.84 -7.34
N LYS A 64 -21.23 6.46 -6.09
CA LYS A 64 -21.68 7.21 -4.90
C LYS A 64 -21.18 8.65 -4.99
N ARG A 65 -22.11 9.60 -4.83
CA ARG A 65 -21.83 11.03 -4.88
C ARG A 65 -21.42 11.55 -3.51
N PHE A 66 -20.45 12.44 -3.48
CA PHE A 66 -19.98 13.18 -2.33
C PHE A 66 -20.17 14.68 -2.60
N GLN A 67 -20.88 15.36 -1.71
CA GLN A 67 -21.29 16.77 -1.91
C GLN A 67 -20.14 17.77 -1.74
N ARG A 68 -19.04 17.38 -1.07
CA ARG A 68 -17.86 18.23 -0.83
C ARG A 68 -16.59 17.47 -1.14
N ARG A 69 -15.52 18.19 -1.50
CA ARG A 69 -14.20 17.61 -1.73
C ARG A 69 -13.75 17.02 -0.40
N LEU A 70 -13.60 15.71 -0.37
CA LEU A 70 -13.13 15.02 0.82
C LEU A 70 -11.62 15.22 0.92
N GLU A 71 -11.13 15.44 2.13
CA GLU A 71 -9.70 15.32 2.40
C GLU A 71 -9.31 13.85 2.25
N LEU A 72 -8.55 13.54 1.19
CA LEU A 72 -8.11 12.19 0.90
C LEU A 72 -7.01 11.80 1.88
N LYS A 73 -7.36 10.92 2.83
CA LYS A 73 -6.40 10.36 3.78
C LYS A 73 -5.88 9.02 3.26
N LYS A 74 -4.56 8.86 3.29
CA LYS A 74 -3.92 7.60 2.94
C LYS A 74 -4.38 6.48 3.89
N ASN A 75 -4.63 5.31 3.33
CA ASN A 75 -4.85 4.10 4.10
C ASN A 75 -3.48 3.48 4.41
N VAL A 76 -2.95 3.79 5.60
CA VAL A 76 -1.60 3.38 6.01
C VAL A 76 -1.46 1.86 5.95
N THR A 77 -2.45 1.12 6.45
CA THR A 77 -2.43 -0.35 6.46
C THR A 77 -2.39 -0.92 5.05
N LEU A 78 -3.22 -0.42 4.13
CA LEU A 78 -3.27 -0.91 2.76
C LEU A 78 -1.96 -0.60 2.02
N CYS A 79 -1.37 0.58 2.23
CA CYS A 79 -0.04 0.90 1.70
C CYS A 79 1.03 -0.07 2.22
N SER A 80 1.06 -0.35 3.53
CA SER A 80 2.02 -1.30 4.11
C SER A 80 1.86 -2.71 3.56
N VAL A 81 0.63 -3.18 3.30
CA VAL A 81 0.40 -4.48 2.67
C VAL A 81 0.92 -4.51 1.24
N VAL A 82 0.73 -3.44 0.46
CA VAL A 82 1.27 -3.33 -0.90
C VAL A 82 2.80 -3.35 -0.90
N GLU A 83 3.42 -2.66 0.04
CA GLU A 83 4.88 -2.67 0.24
C GLU A 83 5.38 -4.08 0.55
N LEU A 84 4.69 -4.83 1.41
CA LEU A 84 5.04 -6.20 1.73
C LEU A 84 4.93 -7.13 0.52
N VAL A 85 3.91 -6.95 -0.34
CA VAL A 85 3.76 -7.74 -1.56
C VAL A 85 4.92 -7.45 -2.52
N ARG A 86 5.22 -6.17 -2.78
CA ARG A 86 6.36 -5.75 -3.62
C ARG A 86 7.70 -6.27 -3.07
N ALA A 87 7.89 -6.26 -1.75
CA ALA A 87 9.09 -6.76 -1.12
C ALA A 87 9.15 -8.30 -1.09
N GLY A 88 8.01 -8.98 -0.95
CA GLY A 88 7.89 -10.43 -0.99
C GLY A 88 8.26 -11.00 -2.36
N GLU A 89 7.96 -10.28 -3.44
CA GLU A 89 8.46 -10.59 -4.79
C GLU A 89 10.00 -10.47 -4.87
N ALA A 90 10.59 -9.47 -4.20
CA ALA A 90 12.04 -9.26 -4.16
C ALA A 90 12.80 -10.35 -3.36
N GLN A 91 12.18 -10.95 -2.35
CA GLN A 91 12.80 -11.99 -1.52
C GLN A 91 12.78 -13.40 -2.15
N ILE A 92 12.13 -13.59 -3.30
CA ILE A 92 12.21 -14.84 -4.09
C ILE A 92 13.44 -14.83 -5.02
N ALA A 93 14.10 -13.68 -5.19
CA ALA A 93 15.30 -13.53 -6.03
C ALA A 93 16.63 -13.54 -5.23
N GLY A 94 16.62 -13.71 -3.91
CA GLY A 94 17.85 -13.66 -3.13
C GLY A 94 17.78 -14.31 -1.75
N ALA A 95 18.53 -15.41 -1.62
CA ALA A 95 19.13 -15.96 -0.41
C ALA A 95 18.20 -16.56 0.68
N GLU A 96 18.19 -17.88 0.65
CA GLU A 96 17.89 -18.83 1.71
C GLU A 96 18.78 -18.69 3.00
N LYS A 97 18.09 -18.44 4.14
CA LYS A 97 18.25 -18.97 5.54
C LYS A 97 19.53 -18.70 6.39
N PRO A 98 19.54 -18.95 7.73
CA PRO A 98 18.46 -19.01 8.75
C PRO A 98 18.72 -18.15 10.02
N ARG A 99 17.65 -18.03 10.81
CA ARG A 99 17.58 -17.59 12.22
C ARG A 99 18.22 -18.63 13.16
N ALA A 100 19.10 -18.22 14.08
CA ALA A 100 19.19 -18.70 15.48
C ALA A 100 20.42 -18.11 16.22
N ALA A 101 20.18 -17.36 17.30
CA ALA A 101 20.91 -17.47 18.57
C ALA A 101 20.12 -16.73 19.64
N GLU A 102 19.28 -17.50 20.35
CA GLU A 102 18.59 -17.08 21.56
C GLU A 102 19.59 -16.73 22.67
N ASN A 103 19.33 -15.60 23.30
CA ASN A 103 19.58 -15.23 24.70
C ASN A 103 20.82 -15.83 25.42
N CYS A 104 21.88 -15.03 25.55
CA CYS A 104 22.97 -15.29 26.51
C CYS A 104 22.63 -14.69 27.89
N THR A 105 21.86 -15.40 28.71
CA THR A 105 21.83 -15.18 30.16
C THR A 105 23.01 -15.92 30.80
N ASN A 106 24.20 -15.29 30.84
CA ASN A 106 25.20 -15.58 31.88
C ASN A 106 26.28 -14.48 32.00
N PRO A 107 26.64 -13.98 33.19
CA PRO A 107 27.49 -12.79 33.35
C PRO A 107 29.02 -12.99 33.26
N ALA A 108 29.52 -14.16 32.84
CA ALA A 108 30.95 -14.52 33.05
C ALA A 108 31.84 -14.57 31.78
N ALA A 109 31.36 -14.14 30.61
CA ALA A 109 32.12 -14.21 29.35
C ALA A 109 32.33 -12.84 28.68
N LEU A 110 32.63 -11.80 29.47
CA LEU A 110 33.05 -10.50 28.94
C LEU A 110 34.58 -10.44 28.85
N LYS A 111 35.16 -11.13 27.86
CA LYS A 111 36.55 -10.92 27.39
C LYS A 111 36.78 -11.80 26.16
N LYS A 112 36.36 -11.31 24.99
CA LYS A 112 36.99 -11.57 23.65
C LYS A 112 36.16 -11.19 22.43
N CYS A 113 34.95 -10.64 22.57
CA CYS A 113 34.15 -10.23 21.41
C CYS A 113 34.19 -8.70 21.16
N CYS A 114 35.40 -8.11 21.18
CA CYS A 114 35.61 -6.68 20.93
C CYS A 114 36.83 -6.44 20.03
N CYS A 115 36.87 -7.12 18.88
CA CYS A 115 37.70 -6.79 17.72
C CYS A 115 36.80 -6.82 16.46
N ALA A 116 35.70 -6.04 16.42
CA ALA A 116 35.65 -4.63 16.01
C ALA A 116 36.14 -4.45 14.55
N CYS A 117 35.32 -3.93 13.63
CA CYS A 117 35.03 -2.49 13.54
C CYS A 117 36.28 -1.60 13.33
N LEU A 118 37.38 -2.15 12.81
CA LEU A 118 38.44 -1.40 12.11
C LEU A 118 38.93 -2.20 10.89
#